data_AF-A0A933Z859-F1
#
_entry.id   AF-A0A933Z859-F1
#
_cell.length_a   1.000
_cell.length_b   1.000
_cell.length_c   1.000
_cell.angle_alpha   90.00
_cell.angle_beta   90.00
_cell.angle_gamma   90.00
#
_symmetry.space_group_name_H-M   'P 1'
#
loop_
_entity.id
_entity.type
_entity.pdbx_description
1 polymer ?
#
loop_
_entity_poly.entity_id
_entity_poly.type
_entity_poly.pdbx_seq_one_letter_code
_entity_poly.pdbx_strand_id
1 'polypeptide(L)'
;MCDQILDDLWQTLELLLAALERPGGDQRALTLALRDCLGQILTHPPAAVVARAEGSALPARPMISWLVHEAGRLEDGSLARQAQALHDYWTAHRPGAGLLAPAPCRAVA
;
A
#
# COMPACT_ATOMS: atom_id res chain seq x y z
N MET A 1 16.45 -12.39 0.97
CA MET A 1 15.46 -13.15 0.17
C MET A 1 14.06 -12.51 0.20
N CYS A 2 13.67 -11.84 1.29
CA CYS A 2 12.40 -11.10 1.36
C CYS A 2 12.34 -9.86 0.44
N ASP A 3 13.48 -9.27 0.09
CA ASP A 3 13.52 -8.04 -0.73
C ASP A 3 13.08 -8.29 -2.17
N GLN A 4 13.47 -9.42 -2.78
CA GLN A 4 13.10 -9.77 -4.16
C GLN A 4 11.58 -9.91 -4.33
N ILE A 5 10.90 -10.52 -3.35
CA ILE A 5 9.43 -10.68 -3.40
C ILE A 5 8.75 -9.32 -3.32
N LEU A 6 9.22 -8.42 -2.45
CA LEU A 6 8.68 -7.07 -2.34
C LEU A 6 8.90 -6.28 -3.63
N ASP A 7 10.05 -6.47 -4.30
CA ASP A 7 10.33 -5.85 -5.59
C ASP A 7 9.37 -6.31 -6.69
N ASP A 8 9.13 -7.61 -6.78
CA ASP A 8 8.22 -8.20 -7.76
C ASP A 8 6.76 -7.78 -7.50
N LEU A 9 6.36 -7.72 -6.23
CA LEU A 9 5.05 -7.21 -5.81
C LEU A 9 4.89 -5.72 -6.16
N TRP A 10 5.93 -4.91 -5.98
CA TRP A 10 5.89 -3.49 -6.31
C TRP A 10 5.78 -3.26 -7.82
N GLN A 11 6.54 -4.01 -8.62
CA GLN A 11 6.40 -3.97 -10.09
C GLN A 11 5.00 -4.40 -10.53
N THR A 12 4.45 -5.44 -9.89
CA THR A 12 3.07 -5.90 -10.15
C THR A 12 2.07 -4.81 -9.82
N LEU A 13 2.22 -4.10 -8.69
CA LEU A 13 1.39 -2.98 -8.32
C LEU A 13 1.41 -1.88 -9.40
N GLU A 14 2.59 -1.47 -9.85
CA GLU A 14 2.75 -0.46 -10.90
C GLU A 14 2.06 -0.87 -12.21
N LEU A 15 2.19 -2.14 -12.61
CA LEU A 15 1.52 -2.68 -13.80
C LEU A 15 -0.02 -2.70 -13.65
N LEU A 16 -0.52 -3.06 -12.48
CA LEU A 16 -1.97 -3.08 -12.20
C LEU A 16 -2.57 -1.67 -12.21
N LEU A 17 -1.87 -0.69 -11.63
CA LEU A 17 -2.27 0.72 -11.69
C LEU A 17 -2.33 1.23 -13.13
N ALA A 18 -1.29 0.95 -13.93
CA ALA A 18 -1.27 1.33 -15.35
C ALA A 18 -2.37 0.62 -16.17
N ALA A 19 -2.74 -0.61 -15.81
CA ALA A 19 -3.81 -1.34 -16.47
C ALA A 19 -5.20 -0.75 -16.13
N LEU A 20 -5.41 -0.29 -14.90
CA LEU A 20 -6.67 0.35 -14.48
C LEU A 20 -6.93 1.69 -15.17
N GLU A 21 -5.88 2.41 -15.56
CA GLU A 21 -5.99 3.67 -16.31
C GLU A 21 -6.44 3.48 -17.77
N ARG A 22 -6.34 2.26 -18.32
CA ARG A 22 -6.72 1.97 -19.70
C ARG A 22 -8.19 1.51 -19.80
N PRO A 23 -9.00 2.12 -20.67
CA PRO A 23 -10.34 1.60 -20.95
C PRO A 23 -10.24 0.27 -21.72
N GLY A 24 -11.01 -0.74 -21.31
CA GLY A 24 -11.18 -2.00 -22.08
C GLY A 24 -10.73 -3.30 -21.40
N GLY A 25 -10.30 -3.27 -20.13
CA GLY A 25 -10.05 -4.49 -19.33
C GLY A 25 -11.22 -4.87 -18.43
N ASP A 26 -11.23 -6.11 -17.91
CA ASP A 26 -12.11 -6.49 -16.80
C ASP A 26 -11.68 -5.74 -15.54
N GLN A 27 -12.28 -4.57 -15.32
CA GLN A 27 -11.95 -3.71 -14.18
C GLN A 27 -12.18 -4.39 -12.84
N ARG A 28 -13.12 -5.35 -12.76
CA ARG A 28 -13.37 -6.08 -11.52
C ARG A 28 -12.20 -7.02 -11.23
N ALA A 29 -11.73 -7.75 -12.23
CA ALA A 29 -10.55 -8.62 -12.09
C ALA A 29 -9.29 -7.81 -11.71
N LEU A 30 -9.06 -6.66 -12.35
CA LEU A 30 -7.93 -5.78 -12.03
C LEU A 30 -8.01 -5.21 -10.62
N THR A 31 -9.22 -4.82 -10.17
CA THR A 31 -9.43 -4.33 -8.80
C THR A 31 -9.17 -5.42 -7.77
N LEU A 32 -9.56 -6.67 -8.03
CA LEU A 32 -9.28 -7.80 -7.14
C LEU A 32 -7.77 -8.09 -7.06
N ALA A 33 -7.11 -8.17 -8.22
CA ALA A 33 -5.67 -8.38 -8.28
C ALA A 33 -4.90 -7.26 -7.54
N LEU A 34 -5.36 -6.01 -7.66
CA LEU A 34 -4.80 -4.88 -6.93
C LEU A 34 -4.92 -5.06 -5.42
N ARG A 35 -6.09 -5.46 -4.92
CA ARG A 35 -6.32 -5.71 -3.49
C ARG A 35 -5.44 -6.83 -2.96
N ASP A 36 -5.30 -7.92 -3.71
CA ASP A 36 -4.45 -9.05 -3.31
C ASP A 36 -2.96 -8.65 -3.30
N CYS A 37 -2.54 -7.83 -4.27
CA CYS A 37 -1.19 -7.29 -4.33
C CYS A 37 -0.89 -6.37 -3.12
N LEU A 38 -1.83 -5.46 -2.81
CA LEU A 38 -1.76 -4.60 -1.63
C LEU A 38 -1.64 -5.40 -0.33
N GLY A 39 -2.48 -6.44 -0.19
CA GLY A 39 -2.46 -7.32 0.97
C GLY A 39 -1.10 -7.99 1.14
N GLN A 40 -0.50 -8.47 0.05
CA GLN A 40 0.84 -9.07 0.09
C GLN A 40 1.92 -8.05 0.44
N ILE A 41 1.91 -6.86 -0.15
CA ILE A 41 2.88 -5.79 0.18
C ILE A 41 2.85 -5.47 1.68
N LEU A 42 1.66 -5.37 2.27
CA LEU A 42 1.48 -5.01 3.68
C LEU A 42 1.84 -6.12 4.67
N THR A 43 2.10 -7.34 4.21
CA THR A 43 2.69 -8.39 5.05
C THR A 43 4.17 -8.15 5.33
N HIS A 44 4.83 -7.28 4.57
CA HIS A 44 6.22 -6.91 4.80
C HIS A 44 6.36 -5.86 5.91
N PRO A 45 7.53 -5.78 6.57
CA PRO A 45 7.78 -4.75 7.58
C PRO A 45 7.59 -3.34 7.02
N PRO A 46 6.96 -2.41 7.77
CA PRO A 46 6.75 -1.03 7.32
C PRO A 46 8.01 -0.32 6.79
N ALA A 47 9.16 -0.57 7.41
CA ALA A 47 10.43 -0.01 6.98
C ALA A 47 10.81 -0.43 5.55
N ALA A 48 10.59 -1.70 5.19
CA ALA A 48 10.88 -2.22 3.85
C ALA A 48 9.92 -1.63 2.81
N VAL A 49 8.63 -1.54 3.14
CA VAL A 49 7.60 -0.92 2.28
C VAL A 49 7.92 0.54 2.00
N VAL A 50 8.29 1.31 3.03
CA VAL A 50 8.69 2.73 2.86
C VAL A 50 9.97 2.85 2.05
N ALA A 51 11.00 2.07 2.35
CA ALA A 51 12.25 2.08 1.58
C ALA A 51 12.00 1.75 0.10
N ARG A 52 11.11 0.79 -0.18
CA ARG A 52 10.75 0.42 -1.55
C ARG A 52 10.00 1.53 -2.27
N ALA A 53 9.08 2.21 -1.58
CA ALA A 53 8.38 3.37 -2.12
C ALA A 53 9.34 4.53 -2.42
N GLU A 54 10.30 4.80 -1.53
CA GLU A 54 11.32 5.83 -1.70
C GLU A 54 12.30 5.53 -2.85
N GLY A 55 12.57 4.25 -3.12
CA GLY A 55 13.37 3.80 -4.27
C GLY A 55 12.58 3.64 -5.57
N SER A 56 11.26 3.86 -5.56
CA SER A 56 10.42 3.73 -6.76
C SER A 56 10.42 5.00 -7.61
N ALA A 57 9.92 4.90 -8.84
CA ALA A 57 9.69 6.08 -9.68
C ALA A 57 8.50 6.94 -9.20
N LEU A 58 7.73 6.45 -8.23
CA LEU A 58 6.53 7.11 -7.72
C LEU A 58 6.84 7.93 -6.46
N PRO A 59 6.19 9.08 -6.25
CA PRO A 59 6.38 9.85 -5.03
C PRO A 59 5.98 9.06 -3.78
N ALA A 60 6.94 8.84 -2.87
CA ALA A 60 6.76 7.99 -1.71
C ALA A 60 5.60 8.44 -0.80
N ARG A 61 5.51 9.73 -0.47
CA ARG A 61 4.46 10.24 0.44
C ARG A 61 3.03 9.96 -0.08
N PRO A 62 2.68 10.34 -1.33
CA PRO A 62 1.41 9.94 -1.93
C PRO A 62 1.19 8.43 -1.96
N MET A 63 2.23 7.66 -2.30
CA MET A 63 2.13 6.20 -2.38
C MET A 63 1.81 5.57 -1.02
N ILE A 64 2.56 5.91 0.02
CA ILE A 64 2.29 5.42 1.39
C ILE A 64 0.91 5.87 1.87
N SER A 65 0.52 7.11 1.58
CA SER A 65 -0.83 7.60 1.93
C SER A 65 -1.92 6.78 1.25
N TRP A 66 -1.74 6.48 -0.03
CA TRP A 66 -2.68 5.67 -0.81
C TRP A 66 -2.74 4.22 -0.31
N LEU A 67 -1.59 3.60 -0.01
CA LEU A 67 -1.53 2.25 0.58
C LEU A 67 -2.30 2.17 1.91
N VAL A 68 -2.07 3.13 2.81
CA VAL A 68 -2.77 3.20 4.10
C VAL A 68 -4.28 3.37 3.89
N HIS A 69 -4.69 4.23 2.96
CA HIS A 69 -6.09 4.47 2.65
C HIS A 69 -6.78 3.21 2.09
N GLU A 70 -6.22 2.61 1.04
CA GLU A 70 -6.84 1.46 0.38
C GLU A 70 -6.90 0.24 1.29
N ALA A 71 -5.85 -0.03 2.05
CA ALA A 71 -5.87 -1.13 3.00
C ALA A 71 -6.83 -0.91 4.18
N GLY A 72 -7.01 0.34 4.62
CA GLY A 72 -8.01 0.69 5.62
C GLY A 72 -9.46 0.51 5.16
N ARG A 73 -9.70 0.39 3.85
CA ARG A 73 -11.03 0.11 3.27
C ARG A 73 -11.33 -1.37 3.09
N LEU A 74 -10.34 -2.24 3.28
CA LEU A 74 -10.54 -3.68 3.19
C LEU A 74 -11.12 -4.17 4.52
N GLU A 75 -12.22 -4.91 4.46
CA GLU A 75 -12.90 -5.49 5.63
C GLU A 75 -12.10 -6.63 6.31
N ASP A 76 -10.80 -6.74 6.01
CA ASP A 76 -9.87 -7.66 6.64
C ASP A 76 -9.17 -6.96 7.82
N GLY A 77 -9.56 -7.34 9.05
CA GLY A 77 -8.98 -6.80 10.27
C GLY A 77 -7.47 -7.01 10.42
N SER A 78 -6.86 -7.94 9.67
CA SER A 78 -5.41 -8.09 9.61
C SER A 78 -4.75 -6.99 8.79
N LEU A 79 -5.31 -6.69 7.61
CA LEU A 79 -4.81 -5.63 6.73
C LEU A 79 -4.97 -4.25 7.37
N ALA A 80 -6.08 -4.02 8.09
CA ALA A 80 -6.28 -2.79 8.85
C ALA A 80 -5.17 -2.56 9.90
N ARG A 81 -4.72 -3.61 10.59
CA ARG A 81 -3.59 -3.52 11.55
C ARG A 81 -2.27 -3.25 10.86
N GLN A 82 -2.01 -3.88 9.72
CA GLN A 82 -0.78 -3.64 8.94
C GLN A 82 -0.75 -2.22 8.36
N ALA A 83 -1.90 -1.72 7.90
CA ALA A 83 -2.05 -0.33 7.46
C ALA A 83 -1.80 0.67 8.60
N GLN A 84 -2.31 0.37 9.80
CA GLN A 84 -2.01 1.18 10.99
C GLN A 84 -0.52 1.16 11.32
N ALA A 85 0.13 0.00 11.29
CA ALA A 85 1.57 -0.11 11.53
C ALA A 85 2.39 0.70 10.51
N LEU A 86 1.98 0.71 9.24
CA LEU A 86 2.60 1.52 8.19
C LEU A 86 2.40 3.02 8.43
N HIS A 87 1.19 3.43 8.81
CA HIS A 87 0.87 4.81 9.18
C HIS A 87 1.74 5.30 10.36
N ASP A 88 1.84 4.49 11.42
CA ASP A 88 2.59 4.84 12.62
C ASP A 88 4.09 4.92 12.34
N TYR A 89 4.61 3.96 11.56
CA TYR A 89 6.00 3.98 11.11
C TYR A 89 6.33 5.25 10.33
N TRP A 90 5.50 5.62 9.34
CA TRP A 90 5.69 6.84 8.56
C TRP A 90 5.70 8.08 9.45
N THR A 91 4.71 8.20 10.33
CA THR A 91 4.56 9.36 11.22
C THR A 91 5.75 9.51 12.17
N ALA A 92 6.27 8.40 12.69
CA ALA A 92 7.44 8.40 13.58
C ALA A 92 8.75 8.77 12.85
N HIS A 93 8.92 8.35 11.58
CA HIS A 93 10.19 8.48 10.86
C HIS A 93 10.22 9.62 9.83
N ARG A 94 9.08 10.29 9.58
CA ARG A 94 8.95 11.43 8.67
C ARG A 94 8.18 12.58 9.34
N PRO A 95 8.69 13.12 10.47
CA PRO A 95 8.01 14.20 11.19
C PRO A 95 7.86 15.42 10.27
N GLY A 96 6.65 16.01 10.26
CA GLY A 96 6.33 17.18 9.45
C GLY A 96 5.96 16.91 7.98
N ALA A 97 6.21 15.70 7.46
CA ALA A 97 5.74 15.34 6.12
C ALA A 97 4.23 15.04 6.11
N GLY A 98 3.72 14.37 7.16
CA GLY A 98 2.33 13.97 7.30
C GLY A 98 1.84 13.01 6.19
N LEU A 99 0.82 12.21 6.48
CA LEU A 99 0.11 11.47 5.43
C LEU A 99 -1.03 12.32 4.86
N LEU A 100 -1.33 12.12 3.58
CA LEU A 100 -2.50 12.73 2.94
C LEU A 100 -3.78 12.00 3.35
N ALA A 101 -3.67 10.69 3.58
CA ALA A 101 -4.75 9.87 4.10
C ALA A 101 -4.77 9.92 5.63
N PRO A 102 -5.96 9.98 6.25
CA PRO A 102 -6.07 9.81 7.70
C PRO A 102 -5.65 8.40 8.11
N ALA A 103 -5.36 8.21 9.39
CA ALA A 103 -5.20 6.87 9.95
C ALA A 103 -6.40 5.99 9.61
N PRO A 104 -6.21 4.68 9.36
CA PRO A 104 -7.31 3.76 9.12
C PRO A 104 -8.34 3.84 10.25
N CYS A 105 -9.63 3.89 9.91
CA CYS A 105 -10.68 3.82 10.93
C CYS A 105 -10.51 2.51 11.69
N ARG A 106 -10.27 2.61 13.00
CA ARG A 106 -10.25 1.47 13.90
C ARG A 106 -11.66 0.86 13.84
N ALA A 107 -11.81 -0.32 13.22
CA ALA A 107 -13.00 -1.11 13.45
C ALA A 107 -13.07 -1.35 14.96
N VAL A 108 -14.07 -0.75 15.60
CA VAL A 108 -14.34 -1.00 17.01
C VAL A 108 -14.70 -2.49 17.09
N ALA A 109 -13.83 -3.25 17.76
CA ALA A 109 -14.07 -4.66 18.04
C ALA A 109 -15.30 -4.83 18.94
#